data_AF-A0A0G1WY13-F1
#
_entry.id   AF-A0A0G1WY13-F1
#
_cell.length_a   1.000
_cell.length_b   1.000
_cell.length_c   1.000
_cell.angle_alpha   90.00
_cell.angle_beta   90.00
_cell.angle_gamma   90.00
#
_symmetry.space_group_name_H-M   'P 1'
#
loop_
_entity.id
_entity.type
_entity.pdbx_description
1 polymer ?
#
loop_
_entity_poly.entity_id
_entity_poly.type
_entity_poly.pdbx_seq_one_letter_code
_entity_poly.pdbx_strand_id
1 'polypeptide(L)'
;MDQISYDDFAKLDIRIGTVIVAELIPETDKLIKCTVDFGSELGTRTIVSGIAQWKKPEELVGKQFPYIVNLASRVLRGVESQGMLLAASDESGVVLLVPEQNVPPGTKLK
;
A
#
# COMPACT_ATOMS: atom_id res chain seq x y z
N MET A 1 -15.75 -16.34 -14.20
CA MET A 1 -15.42 -15.73 -12.89
C MET A 1 -16.06 -16.61 -11.85
N ASP A 2 -15.25 -17.18 -10.96
CA ASP A 2 -15.78 -17.90 -9.82
C ASP A 2 -16.23 -16.90 -8.76
N GLN A 3 -17.39 -17.18 -8.16
CA GLN A 3 -17.93 -16.34 -7.09
C GLN A 3 -17.24 -16.72 -5.77
N ILE A 4 -16.83 -15.70 -5.00
CA ILE A 4 -16.35 -15.87 -3.63
C ILE A 4 -17.43 -15.44 -2.63
N SER A 5 -17.34 -15.95 -1.41
CA SER A 5 -18.22 -15.51 -0.33
C SER A 5 -17.78 -14.15 0.21
N TYR A 6 -18.68 -13.44 0.88
CA TYR A 6 -18.31 -12.24 1.63
C TYR A 6 -17.28 -12.56 2.73
N ASP A 7 -17.33 -13.74 3.33
CA ASP A 7 -16.38 -14.16 4.36
C ASP A 7 -14.95 -14.25 3.82
N ASP A 8 -14.77 -14.56 2.53
CA ASP A 8 -13.45 -14.54 1.90
C ASP A 8 -12.91 -13.11 1.76
N PHE A 9 -13.78 -12.15 1.42
CA PHE A 9 -13.41 -10.73 1.42
C PHE A 9 -13.14 -10.22 2.84
N ALA A 10 -13.96 -10.60 3.82
CA ALA A 10 -13.84 -10.17 5.22
C ALA A 10 -12.53 -10.65 5.89
N LYS A 11 -11.90 -11.71 5.37
CA LYS A 11 -10.56 -12.16 5.79
C LYS A 11 -9.47 -11.16 5.43
N LEU A 12 -9.66 -10.29 4.44
CA LEU A 12 -8.68 -9.27 4.08
C LEU A 12 -8.81 -8.08 5.03
N ASP A 13 -7.74 -7.75 5.75
CA ASP A 13 -7.70 -6.52 6.53
C ASP A 13 -7.17 -5.39 5.65
N ILE A 14 -8.09 -4.68 5.00
CA ILE A 14 -7.79 -3.55 4.13
C ILE A 14 -7.97 -2.26 4.93
N ARG A 15 -6.91 -1.45 5.01
CA ARG A 15 -6.86 -0.21 5.78
C ARG A 15 -6.39 0.95 4.90
N ILE A 16 -6.94 2.14 5.14
CA ILE A 16 -6.41 3.37 4.55
C ILE A 16 -5.21 3.84 5.36
N GLY A 17 -4.05 3.97 4.72
CA GLY A 17 -2.81 4.42 5.34
C GLY A 17 -2.29 5.71 4.70
N THR A 18 -1.62 6.54 5.48
CA THR A 18 -1.00 7.79 5.02
C THR A 18 0.50 7.58 4.83
N VAL A 19 1.04 7.86 3.65
CA VAL A 19 2.48 7.74 3.41
C VAL A 19 3.21 8.89 4.10
N ILE A 20 4.08 8.57 5.07
CA ILE A 20 4.87 9.57 5.80
C ILE A 20 6.26 9.75 5.20
N VAL A 21 6.82 8.68 4.64
CA VAL A 21 8.13 8.66 3.98
C VAL A 21 8.04 7.75 2.77
N ALA A 22 8.62 8.17 1.65
CA ALA A 22 8.77 7.36 0.46
C ALA A 22 10.18 7.52 -0.10
N GLU A 23 10.85 6.41 -0.40
CA GLU A 23 12.24 6.38 -0.86
C GLU A 23 12.41 5.33 -1.95
N LEU A 24 13.29 5.56 -2.92
CA LEU A 24 13.70 4.51 -3.85
C LEU A 24 14.55 3.49 -3.11
N ILE A 25 14.36 2.21 -3.44
CA ILE A 25 15.23 1.16 -2.91
C ILE A 25 16.54 1.17 -3.72
N PRO A 26 17.72 1.22 -3.08
CA PRO A 26 18.99 1.08 -3.77
C PRO A 26 19.01 -0.18 -4.64
N GLU A 27 19.72 -0.14 -5.77
CA GLU A 27 19.88 -1.30 -6.66
C GLU A 27 18.61 -1.72 -7.43
N THR A 28 17.52 -0.93 -7.37
CA THR A 28 16.35 -1.14 -8.23
C THR A 28 15.66 0.17 -8.62
N ASP A 29 15.28 0.25 -9.88
CA ASP A 29 14.50 1.33 -10.49
C ASP A 29 12.98 1.04 -10.49
N LYS A 30 12.54 -0.07 -9.89
CA LYS A 30 11.15 -0.53 -9.94
C LYS A 30 10.41 -0.45 -8.60
N LEU A 31 11.14 -0.37 -7.49
CA LEU A 31 10.55 -0.45 -6.15
C LEU A 31 10.67 0.88 -5.39
N ILE A 32 9.59 1.26 -4.73
CA ILE A 32 9.55 2.34 -3.74
C ILE A 32 9.30 1.72 -2.37
N LYS A 33 10.12 2.08 -1.39
CA LYS A 33 9.88 1.80 0.03
C LYS A 33 9.05 2.94 0.61
N CYS A 34 7.86 2.64 1.09
CA CYS A 34 7.01 3.58 1.79
C CYS A 34 6.95 3.22 3.28
N THR A 35 7.13 4.20 4.15
CA THR A 35 6.67 4.12 5.54
C THR A 35 5.27 4.71 5.59
N VAL A 36 4.32 3.90 6.03
CA VAL A 36 2.88 4.23 6.00
C VAL A 36 2.34 4.22 7.42
N ASP A 37 1.70 5.32 7.81
CA ASP A 37 1.02 5.47 9.09
C ASP A 37 -0.44 4.99 8.99
N PHE A 38 -0.81 4.07 9.89
CA PHE A 38 -2.16 3.54 10.06
C PHE A 38 -2.76 3.96 11.41
N GLY A 39 -2.24 5.02 12.04
CA GLY A 39 -2.75 5.55 13.30
C GLY A 39 -2.32 4.74 14.52
N SER A 40 -2.86 5.08 15.69
CA SER A 40 -2.40 4.55 16.97
C SER A 40 -2.64 3.05 17.17
N GLU A 41 -3.62 2.46 16.48
CA GLU A 41 -3.97 1.04 16.61
C GLU A 41 -2.95 0.13 15.90
N LEU A 42 -2.53 0.51 14.69
CA LEU A 42 -1.68 -0.32 13.83
C LEU A 42 -0.26 0.22 13.66
N GLY A 43 -0.01 1.46 14.10
CA GLY A 43 1.26 2.15 14.01
C GLY A 43 1.71 2.38 12.58
N THR A 44 3.03 2.55 12.43
CA THR A 44 3.68 2.70 11.13
C THR A 44 4.17 1.36 10.61
N ARG A 45 4.05 1.12 9.30
CA ARG A 45 4.56 -0.09 8.64
C ARG A 45 5.41 0.25 7.43
N THR A 46 6.38 -0.62 7.15
CA THR A 46 7.17 -0.53 5.91
C THR A 46 6.49 -1.33 4.82
N ILE A 47 6.20 -0.70 3.68
CA ILE A 47 5.54 -1.32 2.53
C ILE A 47 6.35 -1.04 1.27
N VAL A 48 6.77 -2.09 0.58
CA VAL A 48 7.53 -2.00 -0.67
C VAL A 48 6.58 -2.17 -1.85
N SER A 49 6.51 -1.17 -2.72
CA SER A 49 5.59 -1.13 -3.86
C SER A 49 6.35 -1.08 -5.18
N GLY A 50 5.97 -1.94 -6.13
CA GLY A 50 6.57 -2.02 -7.45
C GLY A 50 6.08 -0.96 -8.43
N ILE A 51 6.05 0.31 -8.02
CA ILE A 51 5.42 1.40 -8.77
C ILE A 51 6.40 2.49 -9.25
N ALA A 52 7.70 2.30 -9.06
CA ALA A 52 8.70 3.35 -9.30
C ALA A 52 8.81 3.79 -10.77
N GLN A 53 8.35 2.96 -11.71
CA GLN A 53 8.30 3.32 -13.14
C GLN A 53 7.18 4.33 -13.47
N TRP A 54 6.16 4.45 -12.61
CA TRP A 54 4.97 5.29 -12.86
C TRP A 54 4.74 6.38 -11.82
N LYS A 55 5.42 6.32 -10.68
CA LYS A 55 5.24 7.22 -9.54
C LYS A 55 6.59 7.61 -8.98
N LYS A 56 6.70 8.86 -8.56
CA LYS A 56 7.87 9.34 -7.82
C LYS A 56 7.59 9.29 -6.32
N PRO A 57 8.60 9.02 -5.47
CA PRO A 57 8.40 8.99 -4.02
C PRO A 57 7.78 10.29 -3.47
N GLU A 58 8.22 11.45 -3.96
CA GLU A 58 7.72 12.78 -3.60
C GLU A 58 6.21 12.97 -3.87
N GLU A 59 5.65 12.25 -4.84
CA GLU A 59 4.22 12.33 -5.17
C GLU A 59 3.36 11.52 -4.21
N LEU A 60 3.95 10.62 -3.41
CA LEU A 60 3.25 9.71 -2.51
C LEU A 60 3.14 10.28 -1.10
N VAL A 61 4.17 11.01 -0.65
CA VAL A 61 4.22 11.56 0.72
C VAL A 61 3.01 12.45 0.99
N GLY A 62 2.37 12.24 2.13
CA GLY A 62 1.16 12.94 2.56
C GLY A 62 -0.15 12.43 1.94
N LYS A 63 -0.11 11.49 1.00
CA LYS A 63 -1.32 10.92 0.38
C LYS A 63 -1.79 9.66 1.10
N GLN A 64 -3.07 9.39 0.93
CA GLN A 64 -3.75 8.22 1.49
C GLN A 64 -4.05 7.18 0.42
N PHE A 65 -3.76 5.91 0.72
CA PHE A 65 -4.02 4.79 -0.17
C PHE A 65 -4.55 3.58 0.61
N PRO A 66 -5.28 2.66 -0.04
CA PRO A 66 -5.68 1.40 0.55
C PRO A 66 -4.55 0.37 0.55
N TYR A 67 -4.35 -0.29 1.68
CA TYR A 67 -3.36 -1.34 1.88
C TYR A 67 -3.97 -2.58 2.52
N ILE A 68 -3.51 -3.76 2.12
CA ILE A 68 -3.76 -4.99 2.88
C ILE A 68 -2.68 -5.11 3.97
N VAL A 69 -3.10 -5.19 5.24
CA VAL A 69 -2.19 -5.15 6.39
C VAL A 69 -2.06 -6.49 7.13
N ASN A 70 -2.79 -7.52 6.72
CA ASN A 70 -2.73 -8.86 7.33
C ASN A 70 -2.18 -9.95 6.39
N LEU A 71 -1.50 -9.57 5.30
CA LEU A 71 -0.70 -10.51 4.51
C LEU A 71 0.59 -10.86 5.26
N ALA A 72 1.06 -12.09 5.09
CA ALA A 72 2.39 -12.48 5.55
C ALA A 72 3.45 -11.55 4.94
N SER A 73 4.41 -11.11 5.75
CA SER A 73 5.46 -10.22 5.27
C SER A 73 6.31 -10.89 4.20
N ARG A 74 6.86 -10.08 3.29
CA ARG A 74 7.72 -10.55 2.21
C ARG A 74 8.97 -9.70 2.13
N VAL A 75 10.13 -10.35 2.06
CA VAL A 75 11.40 -9.66 1.85
C VAL A 75 11.60 -9.40 0.36
N LEU A 76 11.73 -8.13 -0.01
CA LEU A 76 11.96 -7.66 -1.37
C LEU A 76 13.26 -6.86 -1.37
N ARG A 77 14.29 -7.35 -2.06
CA ARG A 77 15.61 -6.70 -2.14
C ARG A 77 16.16 -6.31 -0.75
N GLY A 78 16.06 -7.22 0.22
CA GLY A 78 16.56 -7.01 1.59
C GLY A 78 15.66 -6.15 2.49
N VAL A 79 14.54 -5.62 1.98
CA VAL A 79 13.57 -4.85 2.76
C VAL A 79 12.34 -5.71 3.07
N GLU A 80 11.95 -5.79 4.33
CA GLU A 80 10.72 -6.47 4.74
C GLU A 80 9.50 -5.59 4.44
N SER A 81 8.62 -6.06 3.54
CA SER A 81 7.33 -5.46 3.26
C SER A 81 6.25 -6.09 4.14
N GLN A 82 5.59 -5.27 4.95
CA GLN A 82 4.59 -5.65 5.96
C GLN A 82 3.15 -5.34 5.51
N GLY A 83 2.94 -5.34 4.20
CA GLY A 83 1.65 -5.08 3.59
C GLY A 83 1.75 -5.01 2.07
N MET A 84 0.61 -4.71 1.44
CA MET A 84 0.49 -4.57 0.00
C MET A 84 -0.38 -3.36 -0.34
N LEU A 85 0.14 -2.46 -1.18
CA LEU A 85 -0.62 -1.35 -1.76
C LEU A 85 -1.61 -1.89 -2.79
N LEU A 86 -2.87 -1.45 -2.71
CA LEU A 86 -3.88 -1.74 -3.73
C LEU A 86 -3.87 -0.64 -4.79
N ALA A 87 -3.67 -1.03 -6.04
CA ALA A 87 -3.65 -0.16 -7.20
C ALA A 87 -4.28 -0.89 -8.39
N ALA A 88 -4.83 -0.13 -9.33
CA ALA A 88 -5.22 -0.66 -10.63
C ALA A 88 -3.98 -0.69 -11.54
N SER A 89 -3.78 -1.78 -12.27
CA SER A 89 -2.66 -1.92 -13.21
C SER A 89 -3.08 -2.62 -14.50
N ASP A 90 -2.60 -2.11 -15.61
CA ASP A 90 -2.74 -2.70 -16.94
C ASP A 90 -1.43 -2.57 -17.74
N GLU A 91 -1.45 -2.85 -19.04
CA GLU A 91 -0.29 -2.70 -19.93
C GLU A 91 0.19 -1.25 -20.06
N SER A 92 -0.68 -0.27 -19.77
CA SER A 92 -0.41 1.16 -19.87
C SER A 92 0.23 1.72 -18.59
N GLY A 93 0.02 1.06 -17.45
CA GLY A 93 0.74 1.36 -16.21
C GLY A 93 -0.06 1.16 -14.93
N VAL A 94 0.28 1.96 -13.91
CA VAL A 94 -0.31 1.86 -12.56
C VAL A 94 -1.07 3.13 -12.18
N VAL A 95 -2.33 2.94 -11.78
CA VAL A 95 -3.23 3.97 -11.24
C VAL A 95 -3.48 3.69 -9.76
N LEU A 96 -3.17 4.67 -8.92
CA LEU A 96 -3.36 4.56 -7.48
C LEU A 96 -4.81 4.85 -7.10
N LEU A 97 -5.33 4.07 -6.14
CA LEU A 97 -6.65 4.28 -5.55
C LEU A 97 -6.53 5.26 -4.40
N VAL A 98 -7.37 6.30 -4.37
CA VAL A 98 -7.41 7.29 -3.30
C VAL A 98 -8.82 7.37 -2.72
N PRO A 99 -8.99 7.60 -1.41
CA PRO A 99 -10.31 7.92 -0.89
C PRO A 99 -10.76 9.28 -1.44
N GLU A 100 -12.07 9.46 -1.63
CA GLU A 100 -12.65 10.72 -2.13
C GLU A 100 -12.35 11.91 -1.19
N GLN A 101 -12.20 11.62 0.10
CA GLN A 101 -11.86 12.58 1.14
C GLN A 101 -10.86 11.96 2.11
N ASN A 102 -10.11 12.80 2.83
CA ASN A 102 -9.24 12.32 3.88
C ASN A 102 -10.05 11.61 4.97
N VAL A 103 -9.57 10.46 5.41
CA VAL A 103 -10.15 9.67 6.49
C VAL A 103 -9.13 9.46 7.61
N PRO A 104 -9.55 9.15 8.84
CA PRO A 104 -8.62 8.79 9.90
C PRO A 104 -7.66 7.67 9.45
N PRO A 105 -6.34 7.78 9.71
CA PRO A 105 -5.39 6.70 9.43
C PRO A 105 -5.84 5.38 10.09
N GLY A 106 -5.70 4.27 9.35
CA GLY A 106 -6.16 2.97 9.81
C GLY A 106 -7.66 2.73 9.65
N THR A 107 -8.40 3.61 8.97
CA THR A 107 -9.82 3.37 8.65
C THR A 107 -9.95 2.06 7.86
N LYS A 108 -10.81 1.16 8.33
CA LYS A 108 -11.06 -0.14 7.70
C LYS A 108 -12.00 0.00 6.51
N LEU A 109 -11.64 -0.64 5.40
CA LEU A 109 -12.47 -0.74 4.20
C LEU A 109 -13.55 -1.81 4.40
N LYS A 110 -14.73 -1.58 3.82
CA LYS A 110 -15.90 -2.46 3.89
C LYS A 110 -16.57 -2.55 2.52
#